data_AF-Q07LD8-F1
#
_entry.id   AF-Q07LD8-F1
#
_cell.length_a   1.000
_cell.length_b   1.000
_cell.length_c   1.000
_cell.angle_alpha   90.00
_cell.angle_beta   90.00
_cell.angle_gamma   90.00
#
_symmetry.space_group_name_H-M   'P 1'
#
loop_
_entity.id
_entity.type
_entity.pdbx_description
1 polymer ?
#
loop_
_entity_poly.entity_id
_entity_poly.type
_entity_poly.pdbx_seq_one_letter_code
_entity_poly.pdbx_strand_id
1 'polypeptide(L)'
;MAKKAVRKRTSAAGEEGGDKDSSALDRIANLLAIIATRDMDKDDAALKLDAIGFSPTEVASLLDVGTNYVQVARFRKRNAGRKASKKRG
;
A
#
# COMPACT_ATOMS: atom_id res chain seq x y z
N MET A 1 -38.58 -3.39 -21.05
CA MET A 1 -37.41 -4.27 -20.84
C MET A 1 -36.15 -3.50 -21.23
N ALA A 2 -35.44 -2.89 -20.27
CA ALA A 2 -34.33 -1.96 -20.52
C ALA A 2 -32.99 -2.73 -20.72
N LYS A 3 -32.30 -2.46 -21.84
CA LYS A 3 -30.97 -3.04 -22.14
C LYS A 3 -29.89 -2.19 -21.43
N LYS A 4 -29.19 -2.79 -20.47
CA LYS A 4 -28.16 -2.13 -19.64
C LYS A 4 -26.82 -2.13 -20.36
N ALA A 5 -26.27 -0.95 -20.63
CA ALA A 5 -24.99 -0.74 -21.30
C ALA A 5 -23.82 -1.23 -20.43
N VAL A 6 -23.01 -2.15 -20.97
CA VAL A 6 -21.75 -2.62 -20.37
C VAL A 6 -20.67 -1.57 -20.66
N ARG A 7 -20.34 -0.76 -19.64
CA ARG A 7 -19.20 0.16 -19.69
C ARG A 7 -17.90 -0.64 -19.54
N LYS A 8 -17.21 -0.86 -20.66
CA LYS A 8 -15.84 -1.36 -20.73
C LYS A 8 -14.90 -0.28 -20.20
N ARG A 9 -14.49 -0.39 -18.92
CA ARG A 9 -13.39 0.40 -18.36
C ARG A 9 -12.09 -0.35 -18.67
N THR A 10 -11.49 -0.06 -19.82
CA THR A 10 -10.05 -0.27 -20.00
C THR A 10 -9.36 0.97 -19.47
N SER A 11 -8.77 0.84 -18.28
CA SER A 11 -7.83 1.82 -17.73
C SER A 11 -6.69 1.99 -18.72
N ALA A 12 -6.48 3.23 -19.14
CA ALA A 12 -5.29 3.66 -19.84
C ALA A 12 -4.07 3.21 -19.05
N ALA A 13 -3.27 2.33 -19.65
CA ALA A 13 -1.92 2.07 -19.20
C ALA A 13 -1.17 3.39 -19.34
N GLY A 14 -0.89 4.01 -18.20
CA GLY A 14 -0.04 5.17 -18.11
C GLY A 14 1.32 4.84 -18.69
N GLU A 15 1.83 5.81 -19.44
CA GLU A 15 3.11 5.82 -20.11
C GLU A 15 4.24 5.59 -19.09
N GLU A 16 4.97 4.48 -19.20
CA GLU A 16 6.27 4.33 -18.54
C GLU A 16 7.37 4.75 -19.50
N GLY A 17 7.42 6.05 -19.76
CA GLY A 17 8.64 6.74 -20.22
C GLY A 17 9.26 7.42 -19.02
N GLY A 18 10.11 6.71 -18.27
CA GLY A 18 10.74 7.23 -17.05
C GLY A 18 12.25 7.33 -17.19
N ASP A 19 12.75 8.56 -17.20
CA ASP A 19 14.15 8.97 -17.27
C ASP A 19 15.06 8.20 -16.30
N LYS A 20 16.27 7.86 -16.77
CA LYS A 20 17.29 7.11 -16.01
C LYS A 20 17.63 7.72 -14.64
N ASP A 21 17.42 9.02 -14.45
CA ASP A 21 17.66 9.71 -13.19
C ASP A 21 16.59 9.44 -12.12
N SER A 22 15.33 9.18 -12.52
CA SER A 22 14.28 8.74 -11.61
C SER A 22 14.67 7.40 -10.97
N SER A 23 15.30 6.51 -11.75
CA SER A 23 15.67 5.16 -11.29
C SER A 23 16.67 5.16 -10.12
N ALA A 24 17.53 6.16 -10.00
CA ALA A 24 18.48 6.25 -8.89
C ALA A 24 17.76 6.70 -7.60
N LEU A 25 16.87 7.67 -7.71
CA LEU A 25 16.04 8.15 -6.60
C LEU A 25 15.09 7.05 -6.11
N ASP A 26 14.47 6.30 -7.03
CA ASP A 26 13.60 5.17 -6.71
C ASP A 26 14.36 4.07 -5.95
N ARG A 27 15.61 3.78 -6.35
CA ARG A 27 16.48 2.84 -5.63
C ARG A 27 16.82 3.33 -4.23
N ILE A 28 17.11 4.63 -4.07
CA ILE A 28 17.39 5.22 -2.76
C ILE A 28 16.14 5.18 -1.88
N ALA A 29 14.97 5.53 -2.42
CA ALA A 29 13.70 5.47 -1.70
C ALA A 29 13.39 4.04 -1.23
N ASN A 30 13.59 3.05 -2.11
CA ASN A 30 13.43 1.64 -1.77
C ASN A 30 14.42 1.18 -0.69
N LEU A 31 15.68 1.60 -0.77
CA LEU A 31 16.68 1.29 0.24
C LEU A 31 16.31 1.89 1.61
N LEU A 32 15.90 3.15 1.63
CA LEU A 32 15.43 3.83 2.83
C LEU A 32 14.17 3.16 3.40
N ALA A 33 13.25 2.73 2.55
CA ALA A 33 12.07 1.99 2.95
C ALA A 33 12.42 0.67 3.64
N ILE A 34 13.37 -0.10 3.09
CA ILE A 34 13.85 -1.35 3.70
C ILE A 34 14.50 -1.08 5.07
N ILE A 35 15.39 -0.09 5.15
CA ILE A 35 16.06 0.27 6.40
C ILE A 35 15.04 0.72 7.46
N ALA A 36 14.09 1.57 7.06
CA ALA A 36 13.09 2.13 7.97
C ALA A 36 12.09 1.08 8.48
N THR A 37 11.86 -0.01 7.75
CA THR A 37 10.87 -1.03 8.10
C THR A 37 11.47 -2.33 8.65
N ARG A 38 12.80 -2.46 8.66
CA ARG A 38 13.53 -3.68 9.04
C ARG A 38 13.13 -4.26 10.41
N ASP A 39 12.98 -3.40 11.41
CA ASP A 39 12.71 -3.83 12.80
C ASP A 39 11.23 -3.66 13.19
N MET A 40 10.33 -3.54 12.20
CA MET A 40 8.89 -3.30 12.43
C MET A 40 8.05 -4.51 12.07
N ASP A 41 6.93 -4.67 12.79
CA ASP A 41 5.90 -5.61 12.40
C ASP A 41 5.33 -5.26 11.02
N LYS A 42 4.97 -6.27 10.23
CA LYS A 42 4.50 -6.10 8.85
C LYS A 42 3.30 -5.14 8.74
N ASP A 43 2.42 -5.12 9.74
CA ASP A 43 1.26 -4.22 9.79
C ASP A 43 1.71 -2.75 9.96
N ASP A 44 2.68 -2.49 10.85
CA ASP A 44 3.19 -1.14 11.08
C ASP A 44 4.09 -0.65 9.95
N ALA A 45 4.90 -1.54 9.37
CA ALA A 45 5.69 -1.28 8.18
C ALA A 45 4.80 -0.89 7.00
N ALA A 46 3.75 -1.68 6.73
CA ALA A 46 2.82 -1.41 5.62
C ALA A 46 2.11 -0.06 5.77
N LEU A 47 1.69 0.28 7.00
CA LEU A 47 1.05 1.56 7.28
C LEU A 47 2.00 2.75 7.18
N LYS A 48 3.28 2.58 7.53
CA LYS A 48 4.28 3.64 7.39
C LYS A 48 4.63 3.90 5.93
N LEU A 49 4.85 2.86 5.14
CA LEU A 49 5.15 3.02 3.71
C LEU A 49 3.99 3.67 2.95
N ASP A 50 2.76 3.25 3.27
CA ASP A 50 1.53 3.87 2.76
C ASP A 50 1.39 5.35 3.19
N ALA A 51 1.81 5.72 4.41
CA ALA A 51 1.83 7.11 4.85
C ALA A 51 2.92 7.96 4.17
N ILE A 52 4.03 7.35 3.76
CA ILE A 52 5.12 8.00 3.00
C ILE A 52 4.72 8.22 1.53
N GLY A 53 3.70 7.51 1.05
CA GLY A 53 3.16 7.67 -0.30
C GLY A 53 3.56 6.55 -1.27
N PHE A 54 4.15 5.45 -0.78
CA PHE A 54 4.35 4.26 -1.60
C PHE A 54 3.00 3.70 -2.05
N SER A 55 2.95 3.24 -3.31
CA SER A 55 1.78 2.59 -3.85
C SER A 55 1.53 1.22 -3.20
N PRO A 56 0.28 0.72 -3.16
CA PRO A 56 -0.02 -0.60 -2.59
C PRO A 56 0.75 -1.75 -3.24
N THR A 57 1.13 -1.61 -4.52
CA THR A 57 1.94 -2.56 -5.27
C THR A 57 3.40 -2.54 -4.84
N GLU A 58 3.98 -1.36 -4.61
CA GLU A 58 5.35 -1.23 -4.12
C GLU A 58 5.46 -1.74 -2.68
N VAL A 59 4.49 -1.42 -1.82
CA VAL A 59 4.44 -1.95 -0.45
C VAL A 59 4.35 -3.47 -0.45
N ALA A 60 3.54 -4.04 -1.34
CA ALA A 60 3.44 -5.49 -1.52
C ALA A 60 4.77 -6.12 -1.93
N SER A 61 5.48 -5.50 -2.87
CA SER A 61 6.81 -5.95 -3.31
C SER A 61 7.88 -5.80 -2.23
N LEU A 62 7.87 -4.71 -1.47
CA LEU A 62 8.88 -4.41 -0.44
C LEU A 62 8.73 -5.30 0.81
N LEU A 63 7.50 -5.64 1.20
CA LEU A 63 7.22 -6.41 2.41
C LEU A 63 6.92 -7.90 2.14
N ASP A 64 6.94 -8.31 0.87
CA ASP A 64 6.53 -9.64 0.40
C ASP A 64 5.15 -10.03 0.96
N VAL A 65 4.16 -9.18 0.66
CA VAL A 65 2.77 -9.34 1.09
C VAL A 65 1.80 -9.14 -0.08
N GLY A 66 0.55 -9.56 0.08
CA GLY A 66 -0.47 -9.33 -0.95
C GLY A 66 -0.78 -7.83 -1.16
N THR A 67 -1.22 -7.46 -2.36
CA THR A 67 -1.58 -6.06 -2.71
C THR A 67 -2.69 -5.46 -1.83
N ASN A 68 -3.53 -6.30 -1.22
CA ASN A 68 -4.58 -5.86 -0.32
C ASN A 68 -4.11 -5.69 1.14
N TYR A 69 -2.85 -5.97 1.44
CA TYR A 69 -2.35 -6.02 2.81
C TYR A 69 -2.46 -4.68 3.54
N VAL A 70 -2.19 -3.56 2.86
CA VAL A 70 -2.32 -2.21 3.43
C VAL A 70 -3.75 -1.94 3.91
N GLN A 71 -4.77 -2.31 3.14
CA GLN A 71 -6.17 -2.13 3.53
C GLN A 71 -6.53 -3.01 4.73
N VAL A 72 -6.03 -4.24 4.75
CA VAL A 72 -6.22 -5.18 5.87
C VAL A 72 -5.52 -4.66 7.12
N ALA A 73 -4.29 -4.16 7.03
CA ALA A 73 -3.55 -3.56 8.14
C ALA A 73 -4.29 -2.34 8.71
N ARG A 74 -4.77 -1.42 7.83
CA ARG A 74 -5.63 -0.28 8.23
C ARG A 74 -6.88 -0.75 8.98
N PHE A 75 -7.55 -1.79 8.47
CA PHE A 75 -8.74 -2.36 9.09
C PHE A 75 -8.45 -2.99 10.45
N ARG A 76 -7.36 -3.77 10.56
CA ARG A 76 -6.90 -4.40 11.81
C ARG A 76 -6.61 -3.35 12.88
N LYS A 77 -5.84 -2.31 12.54
CA LYS A 77 -5.54 -1.19 13.45
C LYS A 77 -6.81 -0.48 13.93
N ARG A 78 -7.74 -0.17 13.01
CA ARG A 78 -9.02 0.45 13.36
C ARG A 78 -9.88 -0.40 14.30
N ASN A 79 -9.89 -1.72 14.08
CA ASN A 79 -10.70 -2.63 14.91
C ASN A 79 -10.05 -2.97 16.25
N ALA A 80 -8.72 -2.97 16.34
CA ALA A 80 -8.00 -3.14 17.60
C ALA A 80 -8.42 -2.06 18.62
N GLY A 81 -8.52 -0.81 18.18
CA GLY A 81 -8.99 0.31 19.02
C GLY A 81 -10.44 0.14 19.52
N ARG A 82 -11.34 -0.36 18.66
CA ARG A 82 -12.76 -0.61 19.03
C ARG A 82 -12.94 -1.73 20.03
N LYS A 83 -12.12 -2.79 19.96
CA LYS A 83 -12.17 -3.88 20.94
C LYS A 83 -11.62 -3.43 22.29
N ALA A 84 -10.59 -2.59 22.30
CA ALA A 84 -10.04 -2.02 23.52
C ALA A 84 -11.04 -1.12 24.26
N SER A 85 -11.85 -0.33 23.54
CA SER A 85 -12.87 0.54 24.17
C SER A 85 -14.03 -0.26 24.77
N LYS A 86 -14.47 -1.35 24.13
CA LYS A 86 -15.58 -2.19 24.61
C LYS A 86 -15.24 -3.02 25.85
N LYS A 87 -13.97 -3.24 26.15
CA LYS A 87 -13.53 -3.95 27.38
C LYS A 87 -13.44 -3.03 28.60
N ARG A 88 -13.46 -1.70 28.39
CA ARG A 88 -13.23 -0.69 29.44
C ARG A 88 -14.51 0.05 29.87
N GLY A 89 -15.64 -0.22 29.23
CA GLY A 89 -16.96 0.27 29.62
C GLY A 89 -17.89 -0.90 29.85
#